data_AF-A0A4Q0VY05-F1
#
_entry.id   AF-A0A4Q0VY05-F1
#
_cell.length_a   1.000
_cell.length_b   1.000
_cell.length_c   1.000
_cell.angle_alpha   90.00
_cell.angle_beta   90.00
_cell.angle_gamma   90.00
#
_symmetry.space_group_name_H-M   'P 1'
#
loop_
_entity.id
_entity.type
_entity.pdbx_description
1 polymer ?
#
loop_
_entity_poly.entity_id
_entity_poly.type
_entity_poly.pdbx_seq_one_letter_code
_entity_poly.pdbx_strand_id
1 'polypeptide(L)' 'MELLLYFAIFLNPILAIIFCLNLVEIIRKISANTEAETTKHTFWMTISLVYIVGTITIASIFAL' A
#
# COMPACT_ATOMS: atom_id res chain seq x y z
N MET A 1 8.19 -19.38 -6.46
CA MET A 1 8.80 -18.18 -7.05
C MET A 1 7.85 -17.55 -8.06
N GLU A 2 7.46 -18.27 -9.11
CA GLU A 2 6.43 -17.87 -10.09
C GLU A 2 5.18 -17.26 -9.45
N LEU A 3 4.58 -17.93 -8.47
CA LEU A 3 3.37 -17.45 -7.80
C LEU A 3 3.55 -16.07 -7.14
N LEU A 4 4.68 -15.85 -6.44
CA LEU A 4 4.99 -14.56 -5.80
C LEU A 4 5.18 -13.46 -6.85
N LEU A 5 5.79 -13.80 -7.99
CA LEU A 5 5.99 -12.86 -9.09
C LEU A 5 4.65 -12.47 -9.74
N TYR A 6 3.76 -13.43 -9.97
CA TYR A 6 2.41 -13.17 -10.48
C TYR A 6 1.62 -12.27 -9.55
N PHE A 7 1.63 -12.56 -8.25
CA PHE A 7 0.98 -11.71 -7.27
C PHE A 7 1.61 -10.31 -7.21
N ALA A 8 2.94 -10.18 -7.27
CA ALA A 8 3.58 -8.88 -7.30
C ALA A 8 3.19 -8.07 -8.55
N ILE A 9 3.16 -8.69 -9.75
CA ILE A 9 2.85 -8.00 -11.01
C ILE A 9 1.39 -7.54 -11.04
N PHE A 10 0.45 -8.36 -10.58
CA PHE A 10 -0.98 -8.06 -10.67
C PHE A 10 -1.56 -7.35 -9.44
N LEU A 11 -1.09 -7.69 -8.24
CA LEU A 11 -1.62 -7.15 -6.99
C LEU A 11 -0.94 -5.83 -6.58
N ASN A 12 0.36 -5.65 -6.83
CA ASN A 12 1.03 -4.41 -6.43
C ASN A 12 0.45 -3.15 -7.11
N PRO A 13 0.09 -3.14 -8.41
CA PRO A 13 -0.55 -1.97 -9.01
C PRO A 13 -1.88 -1.62 -8.33
N ILE A 14 -2.68 -2.63 -7.99
CA ILE A 14 -3.97 -2.45 -7.29
C ILE A 14 -3.72 -1.89 -5.89
N LEU A 15 -2.79 -2.48 -5.14
CA LEU A 15 -2.43 -2.02 -3.80
C LEU A 15 -1.77 -0.64 -3.80
N ALA A 16 -1.04 -0.27 -4.86
CA ALA A 16 -0.47 1.06 -5.00
C ALA A 16 -1.56 2.12 -5.18
N ILE A 17 -2.61 1.82 -5.96
CA ILE A 17 -3.78 2.70 -6.08
C ILE A 17 -4.47 2.84 -4.72
N ILE A 18 -4.70 1.73 -4.02
CA ILE A 18 -5.31 1.74 -2.67
C ILE A 18 -4.46 2.56 -1.70
N PHE A 19 -3.14 2.39 -1.70
CA PHE A 19 -2.22 3.15 -0.88
C PHE A 19 -2.34 4.66 -1.16
N CYS A 20 -2.27 5.07 -2.43
CA CYS A 20 -2.36 6.46 -2.83
C CYS A 20 -3.69 7.10 -2.45
N LEU A 21 -4.81 6.43 -2.70
CA LEU A 21 -6.15 6.96 -2.37
C LEU A 21 -6.34 7.14 -0.86
N ASN A 22 -5.91 6.16 -0.05
CA ASN A 22 -6.02 6.27 1.40
C ASN A 22 -5.09 7.35 1.96
N LEU A 23 -3.88 7.50 1.42
CA LEU A 23 -2.95 8.55 1.81
C LEU A 23 -3.53 9.94 1.49
N VAL A 24 -4.06 10.14 0.28
CA VAL A 24 -4.69 11.40 -0.12
C VAL A 24 -5.88 11.73 0.79
N GLU A 25 -6.70 10.75 1.15
CA GLU A 25 -7.85 10.96 2.02
C GLU A 25 -7.43 11.33 3.46
N ILE A 26 -6.39 10.69 3.99
CA ILE A 26 -5.82 11.05 5.30
C ILE A 26 -5.30 12.50 5.26
N ILE A 27 -4.53 12.86 4.23
CA ILE A 27 -4.00 14.22 4.05
C ILE A 27 -5.14 15.23 3.96
N ARG A 28 -6.21 14.94 3.21
CA ARG A 28 -7.38 15.80 3.10
C ARG A 28 -8.08 16.00 4.44
N LYS A 29 -8.28 14.93 5.22
CA LYS A 29 -8.90 14.99 6.55
C LYS A 29 -8.08 15.82 7.54
N ILE A 30 -6.76 15.64 7.54
CA ILE A 30 -5.84 16.44 8.37
C ILE A 30 -5.87 17.91 7.91
N SER A 31 -5.74 18.16 6.60
CA SER A 31 -5.70 19.51 6.03
C SER A 31 -7.00 20.29 6.23
N ALA A 32 -8.15 19.61 6.27
CA ALA A 32 -9.44 20.24 6.49
C ALA A 32 -9.79 20.39 7.99
N ASN A 33 -8.84 20.14 8.91
CA ASN A 33 -9.04 20.15 10.37
C ASN A 33 -10.28 19.35 10.79
N THR A 34 -10.53 18.22 10.12
CA THR A 34 -11.67 17.37 10.45
C THR A 34 -11.27 16.43 11.57
N GLU A 35 -12.13 16.24 12.57
CA GLU A 35 -11.98 15.16 13.57
C GLU A 35 -12.42 13.79 13.00
N ALA A 36 -12.50 13.66 11.67
CA ALA A 36 -12.96 12.44 11.04
C ALA A 36 -11.95 11.31 11.25
N GLU A 37 -12.45 10.13 11.66
CA GLU A 37 -11.59 8.98 11.89
C GLU A 37 -10.80 8.60 10.62
N THR A 38 -9.50 8.37 10.82
CA THR A 38 -8.56 7.91 9.80
C THR A 38 -8.26 6.41 9.92
N THR A 39 -8.76 5.74 10.96
CA THR A 39 -8.45 4.33 11.30
C THR A 39 -8.58 3.39 10.10
N LYS A 40 -9.68 3.48 9.35
CA LYS A 40 -9.91 2.65 8.15
C LYS A 40 -8.90 2.96 7.04
N HIS A 41 -8.62 4.23 6.79
CA HIS A 41 -7.67 4.63 5.77
C HIS A 41 -6.25 4.22 6.13
N THR A 42 -5.85 4.41 7.39
CA THR A 42 -4.56 3.97 7.92
C THR A 42 -4.41 2.46 7.80
N PHE A 43 -5.44 1.68 8.15
CA PHE A 43 -5.41 0.23 8.03
C PHE A 43 -5.14 -0.24 6.59
N TRP A 44 -5.90 0.27 5.61
CA TRP A 44 -5.72 -0.09 4.20
C TRP A 44 -4.39 0.41 3.63
N MET A 45 -3.95 1.60 4.03
CA MET A 45 -2.65 2.15 3.66
C MET A 45 -1.51 1.26 4.19
N THR A 46 -1.55 0.87 5.47
CA THR A 46 -0.51 0.05 6.10
C THR A 46 -0.42 -1.34 5.47
N ILE A 47 -1.55 -2.04 5.27
CA ILE A 47 -1.53 -3.37 4.65
C ILE A 47 -0.97 -3.29 3.23
N SER A 48 -1.42 -2.30 2.44
CA SER A 48 -0.94 -2.10 1.07
C SER A 48 0.56 -1.82 1.04
N LEU A 49 1.05 -0.96 1.94
CA LEU A 49 2.46 -0.61 2.04
C LEU A 49 3.33 -1.82 2.44
N VAL A 50 2.93 -2.55 3.48
CA VAL A 50 3.66 -3.73 3.96
C VAL A 50 3.77 -4.77 2.85
N TYR A 51 2.70 -5.00 2.10
CA TYR A 51 2.72 -5.94 0.98
C TYR A 51 3.65 -5.48 -0.16
N ILE A 52 3.54 -4.22 -0.59
CA ILE A 52 4.38 -3.69 -1.68
C ILE A 52 5.86 -3.73 -1.28
N VAL A 53 6.21 -3.23 -0.09
CA VAL A 53 7.60 -3.24 0.38
C VAL A 53 8.11 -4.68 0.53
N GLY A 54 7.32 -5.57 1.13
CA GLY A 54 7.69 -6.98 1.31
C GLY A 54 7.97 -7.67 -0.02
N THR A 55 7.12 -7.49 -1.03
CA THR A 55 7.33 -8.07 -2.36
C THR A 55 8.56 -7.50 -3.06
N ILE A 56 8.84 -6.19 -2.94
CA ILE A 56 10.05 -5.56 -3.48
C ILE A 56 11.30 -6.07 -2.77
N THR A 57 11.30 -6.17 -1.44
CA THR A 57 12.43 -6.69 -0.66
C THR A 57 12.73 -8.14 -1.05
N ILE A 58 11.71 -8.99 -1.13
CA ILE A 58 11.87 -10.38 -1.56
C ILE A 58 12.43 -10.44 -2.98
N ALA A 59 11.90 -9.64 -3.92
CA ALA A 59 12.40 -9.58 -5.28
C ALA A 59 13.88 -9.13 -5.35
N SER A 60 14.28 -8.16 -4.52
CA SER A 60 15.67 -7.69 -4.46
C SER A 60 16.66 -8.73 -3.94
N ILE A 61 16.24 -9.59 -3.01
CA ILE A 61 17.06 -10.69 -2.50
C ILE A 61 17.32 -11.73 -3.58
N PHE A 62 16.32 -12.03 -4.41
CA PHE A 62 16.45 -13.01 -5.50
C PHE A 62 17.11 -12.47 -6.77
N ALA A 63 17.26 -11.14 -6.89
CA ALA A 63 17.97 -10.52 -8.00
C ALA A 63 19.50 -10.44 -7.79
N LEU A 64 20.00 -10.80 -6.59
CA LEU A 64 21.41 -10.85 -6.21
C LEU A 64 21.97 -12.28 -6.35
#